data_AF-A0A9X2YWS1-F1
#
_entry.id   AF-A0A9X2YWS1-F1
#
_cell.length_a   1.000
_cell.length_b   1.000
_cell.length_c   1.000
_cell.angle_alpha   90.00
_cell.angle_beta   90.00
_cell.angle_gamma   90.00
#
_symmetry.space_group_name_H-M   'P 1'
#
loop_
_entity.id
_entity.type
_entity.pdbx_description
1 polymer ?
#
loop_
_entity_poly.entity_id
_entity_poly.type
_entity_poly.pdbx_seq_one_letter_code
_entity_poly.pdbx_strand_id
1 'polypeptide(L)'
;MKSTDKGNTFTYTDVTAKFKAHGNGNGRGNGERLAVDPKNSNILFCGSRANGLWKSTDAGISWNLAWNGVTTTTNGNGICFVSFDPSGSVVNGASQTIYIGVSRIGGGNIYKSTDGGATFNDILCHTGQRCRERPCMLPIRIMKVPELVEDSERYISSTRLPEHGQIQDSS
;
A
#
# COMPACT_ATOMS: atom_id res chain seq x y z
N MET A 1 11.38 -14.63 21.21
CA MET A 1 12.76 -14.83 21.72
C MET A 1 13.66 -13.81 21.05
N LYS A 2 14.58 -13.21 21.80
CA LYS A 2 15.55 -12.22 21.29
C LYS A 2 16.95 -12.71 21.62
N SER A 3 17.87 -12.61 20.67
CA SER A 3 19.30 -12.85 20.89
C SER A 3 20.09 -11.63 20.41
N THR A 4 21.24 -11.38 21.03
CA THR A 4 22.23 -10.37 20.61
C THR A 4 23.55 -11.00 20.19
N ASP A 5 23.62 -12.33 20.13
CA ASP A 5 24.83 -13.12 19.92
C ASP A 5 24.63 -14.23 18.89
N LYS A 6 23.76 -13.99 17.90
CA LYS A 6 23.43 -14.91 16.80
C LYS A 6 22.80 -16.24 17.25
N GLY A 7 22.15 -16.24 18.40
CA GLY A 7 21.37 -17.38 18.91
C GLY A 7 22.12 -18.28 19.88
N ASN A 8 23.28 -17.85 20.40
CA ASN A 8 23.94 -18.59 21.48
C ASN A 8 23.17 -18.45 22.79
N THR A 9 22.60 -17.26 23.06
CA THR A 9 21.73 -17.01 24.20
C THR A 9 20.46 -16.27 23.78
N PHE A 10 19.40 -16.47 24.57
CA PHE A 10 18.10 -15.85 24.33
C PHE A 10 17.49 -15.24 25.58
N THR A 11 16.90 -14.06 25.41
CA THR A 11 15.95 -13.48 26.34
C THR A 11 14.52 -13.75 25.87
N TYR A 12 13.63 -13.99 26.83
CA TYR A 12 12.24 -14.34 26.60
C TYR A 12 11.32 -13.18 27.01
N THR A 13 10.38 -12.86 26.13
CA THR A 13 9.27 -11.94 26.38
C THR A 13 7.99 -12.75 26.21
N ASP A 14 7.20 -12.90 27.29
CA ASP A 14 5.89 -13.54 27.18
C ASP A 14 4.89 -12.60 26.51
N VAL A 15 4.30 -13.08 25.42
CA VAL A 15 3.30 -12.37 24.63
C VAL A 15 1.97 -13.12 24.56
N THR A 16 1.81 -14.23 25.29
CA THR A 16 0.66 -15.14 25.18
C THR A 16 -0.69 -14.50 25.50
N ALA A 17 -0.69 -13.48 26.37
CA ALA A 17 -1.86 -12.65 26.66
C ALA A 17 -2.19 -11.62 25.55
N LYS A 18 -1.26 -11.35 24.63
CA LYS A 18 -1.38 -10.37 23.55
C LYS A 18 -1.70 -11.04 22.21
N PHE A 19 -0.86 -11.97 21.79
CA PHE A 19 -1.01 -12.74 20.56
C PHE A 19 -0.33 -14.10 20.68
N LYS A 20 -0.87 -15.10 19.97
CA LYS A 20 -0.33 -16.46 19.93
C LYS A 20 0.27 -16.79 18.58
N ALA A 21 1.33 -17.59 18.60
CA ALA A 21 1.92 -18.19 17.42
C ALA A 21 1.53 -19.68 17.35
N HIS A 22 1.45 -20.20 16.12
CA HIS A 22 1.32 -21.63 15.87
C HIS A 22 2.28 -22.01 14.74
N GLY A 23 3.47 -22.51 15.10
CA GLY A 23 4.53 -22.82 14.13
C GLY A 23 4.16 -23.91 13.12
N ASN A 24 3.24 -24.81 13.47
CA ASN A 24 2.78 -25.89 12.59
C ASN A 24 1.42 -25.59 11.91
N GLY A 25 0.84 -24.41 12.11
CA GLY A 25 -0.47 -24.06 11.54
C GLY A 25 -0.46 -23.86 10.02
N ASN A 26 -1.64 -23.83 9.41
CA ASN A 26 -1.80 -23.53 7.98
C ASN A 26 -1.10 -22.22 7.60
N GLY A 27 -0.51 -22.20 6.41
CA GLY A 27 0.26 -21.04 5.90
C GLY A 27 1.57 -20.76 6.64
N ARG A 28 2.13 -21.74 7.37
CA ARG A 28 3.44 -21.62 8.04
C ARG A 28 4.62 -21.33 7.12
N GLY A 29 4.51 -21.65 5.82
CA GLY A 29 5.51 -21.28 4.81
C GLY A 29 5.37 -19.85 4.27
N ASN A 30 4.36 -19.09 4.71
CA ASN A 30 4.29 -17.66 4.44
C ASN A 30 5.19 -16.91 5.43
N GLY A 31 5.71 -15.76 5.02
CA GLY A 31 6.58 -14.98 5.86
C GLY A 31 7.43 -13.99 5.06
N GLU A 32 8.24 -13.18 5.75
CA GLU A 32 8.37 -13.16 7.22
C GLU A 32 7.36 -12.22 7.90
N ARG A 33 6.73 -12.68 9.00
CA ARG A 33 5.72 -11.89 9.73
C ARG A 33 6.29 -11.01 10.84
N LEU A 34 7.54 -11.26 11.23
CA LEU A 34 8.31 -10.45 12.18
C LEU A 34 9.37 -9.67 11.38
N ALA A 35 9.37 -8.35 11.51
CA ALA A 35 10.31 -7.49 10.80
C ALA A 35 10.91 -6.46 11.75
N VAL A 36 12.20 -6.18 11.58
CA VAL A 36 12.93 -5.09 12.25
C VAL A 36 12.96 -3.91 11.29
N ASP A 37 12.70 -2.71 11.80
CA ASP A 37 12.84 -1.48 11.02
C ASP A 37 14.33 -1.30 10.61
N PRO A 38 14.64 -1.15 9.31
CA PRO A 38 16.01 -1.05 8.83
C PRO A 38 16.71 0.26 9.23
N LYS A 39 15.97 1.27 9.71
CA LYS A 39 16.50 2.56 10.16
C LYS A 39 16.57 2.67 11.68
N ASN A 40 15.81 1.84 12.41
CA ASN A 40 15.81 1.82 13.88
C ASN A 40 15.61 0.41 14.43
N SER A 41 16.69 -0.20 14.93
CA SER A 41 16.68 -1.57 15.47
C SER A 41 15.81 -1.76 16.73
N ASN A 42 15.33 -0.70 17.36
CA ASN A 42 14.37 -0.78 18.47
C ASN A 42 12.93 -0.98 17.99
N ILE A 43 12.62 -0.63 16.74
CA ILE A 43 11.29 -0.74 16.16
C ILE A 43 11.13 -2.09 15.48
N LEU A 44 10.16 -2.87 15.94
CA LEU A 44 9.80 -4.15 15.33
C LEU A 44 8.30 -4.18 15.09
N PHE A 45 7.90 -4.87 14.03
CA PHE A 45 6.51 -5.20 13.76
C PHE A 45 6.32 -6.71 13.67
N CYS A 46 5.18 -7.19 14.18
CA CYS A 46 4.81 -8.60 14.15
C CYS A 46 3.35 -8.76 13.73
N GLY A 47 3.13 -9.36 12.56
CA GLY A 47 1.82 -9.82 12.12
C GLY A 47 1.39 -11.06 12.89
N SER A 48 0.20 -11.06 13.49
CA SER A 48 -0.31 -12.21 14.23
C SER A 48 -1.32 -13.02 13.42
N ARG A 49 -1.56 -14.28 13.86
CA ARG A 49 -2.54 -15.18 13.23
C ARG A 49 -4.00 -14.77 13.48
N ALA A 50 -4.28 -14.09 14.60
CA ALA A 50 -5.66 -13.85 15.08
C ALA A 50 -5.86 -12.53 15.85
N ASN A 51 -4.84 -11.68 16.00
CA ASN A 51 -4.85 -10.54 16.93
C ASN A 51 -4.28 -9.26 16.29
N GLY A 52 -4.32 -9.13 14.97
CA GLY A 52 -3.84 -7.95 14.25
C GLY A 52 -2.31 -7.81 14.18
N LEU A 53 -1.86 -6.56 13.98
CA LEU A 53 -0.47 -6.17 13.83
C LEU A 53 0.04 -5.55 15.14
N TRP A 54 1.19 -6.02 15.60
CA TRP A 54 1.82 -5.59 16.84
C TRP A 54 3.11 -4.85 16.57
N LYS A 55 3.41 -3.85 17.39
CA LYS A 55 4.62 -3.05 17.33
C LYS A 55 5.35 -3.06 18.67
N SER A 56 6.66 -3.16 18.59
CA SER A 56 7.60 -2.89 19.67
C SER A 56 8.39 -1.63 19.34
N THR A 57 8.74 -0.84 20.35
CA THR A 57 9.66 0.32 20.24
C THR A 57 10.86 0.19 21.17
N ASP A 58 11.05 -0.98 21.79
CA ASP A 58 12.10 -1.31 22.75
C ASP A 58 12.78 -2.65 22.40
N ALA A 59 12.96 -2.89 21.10
CA ALA A 59 13.68 -4.04 20.56
C ALA A 59 13.11 -5.42 20.95
N GLY A 60 11.79 -5.50 21.18
CA GLY A 60 11.03 -6.72 21.43
C GLY A 60 10.75 -7.01 22.91
N ILE A 61 11.05 -6.07 23.81
CA ILE A 61 10.83 -6.20 25.26
C ILE A 61 9.34 -6.03 25.58
N SER A 62 8.66 -5.10 24.93
CA SER A 62 7.21 -4.90 25.05
C SER A 62 6.53 -4.74 23.69
N TRP A 63 5.24 -5.07 23.65
CA TRP A 63 4.46 -5.08 22.41
C TRP A 63 3.11 -4.41 22.63
N ASN A 64 2.76 -3.50 21.72
CA ASN A 64 1.49 -2.80 21.69
C ASN A 64 0.77 -3.07 20.36
N LEU A 65 -0.55 -3.05 20.39
CA LEU A 65 -1.35 -3.19 19.17
C LEU A 65 -1.14 -1.96 18.30
N ALA A 66 -0.63 -2.16 17.08
CA ALA A 66 -0.37 -1.08 16.13
C ALA A 66 -1.56 -0.88 15.20
N TRP A 67 -2.17 -1.98 14.75
CA TRP A 67 -3.28 -1.94 13.81
C TRP A 67 -4.13 -3.21 13.90
N ASN A 68 -5.45 -3.06 13.85
CA ASN A 68 -6.41 -4.14 13.99
C ASN A 68 -7.48 -4.19 12.88
N GLY A 69 -7.24 -3.53 11.74
CA GLY A 69 -8.19 -3.57 10.62
C GLY A 69 -8.39 -4.97 10.02
N VAL A 70 -7.46 -5.90 10.29
CA VAL A 70 -7.68 -7.34 10.17
C VAL A 70 -7.14 -8.05 11.41
N THR A 71 -7.97 -8.84 12.07
CA THR A 71 -7.58 -9.67 13.21
C THR A 71 -7.46 -11.14 12.82
N THR A 72 -8.52 -11.72 12.27
CA THR A 72 -8.62 -13.14 11.90
C THR A 72 -8.86 -13.34 10.40
N THR A 73 -8.47 -14.49 9.87
CA THR A 73 -8.81 -14.96 8.51
C THR A 73 -9.36 -16.38 8.57
N THR A 74 -10.13 -16.79 7.56
CA THR A 74 -10.78 -18.12 7.52
C THR A 74 -9.79 -19.28 7.66
N ASN A 75 -8.57 -19.13 7.14
CA ASN A 75 -7.52 -20.13 7.25
C ASN A 75 -6.69 -20.05 8.56
N GLY A 76 -7.03 -19.14 9.48
CA GLY A 76 -6.35 -18.97 10.76
C GLY A 76 -4.89 -18.49 10.66
N ASN A 77 -4.52 -17.78 9.58
CA ASN A 77 -3.15 -17.32 9.35
C ASN A 77 -2.95 -15.81 9.40
N GLY A 78 -4.03 -15.01 9.44
CA GLY A 78 -4.01 -13.59 9.79
C GLY A 78 -3.07 -12.77 8.92
N ILE A 79 -2.29 -11.89 9.54
CA ILE A 79 -1.23 -11.12 8.89
C ILE A 79 0.00 -12.04 8.75
N CYS A 80 0.39 -12.31 7.50
CA CYS A 80 1.36 -13.34 7.17
C CYS A 80 2.71 -12.82 6.69
N PHE A 81 2.84 -11.54 6.31
CA PHE A 81 4.13 -10.89 6.13
C PHE A 81 4.09 -9.43 6.56
N VAL A 82 5.26 -8.90 6.95
CA VAL A 82 5.51 -7.48 7.18
C VAL A 82 6.84 -7.12 6.49
N SER A 83 6.86 -6.05 5.71
CA SER A 83 8.07 -5.59 5.03
C SER A 83 8.18 -4.06 5.09
N PHE A 84 9.38 -3.57 5.35
CA PHE A 84 9.70 -2.15 5.27
C PHE A 84 10.20 -1.82 3.88
N ASP A 85 9.90 -0.62 3.40
CA ASP A 85 10.62 -0.06 2.25
C ASP A 85 11.94 0.55 2.75
N PRO A 86 13.11 -0.04 2.45
CA PRO A 86 14.39 0.47 2.93
C PRO A 86 14.80 1.80 2.26
N SER A 87 14.17 2.13 1.13
CA SER A 87 14.35 3.37 0.37
C SER A 87 13.32 4.45 0.72
N GLY A 88 12.32 4.10 1.53
CA GLY A 88 11.26 5.00 1.95
C GLY A 88 11.74 6.15 2.83
N SER A 89 10.86 7.13 3.03
CA SER A 89 11.13 8.27 3.91
C SER A 89 11.34 7.82 5.36
N VAL A 90 12.13 8.62 6.07
CA VAL A 90 12.46 8.42 7.48
C VAL A 90 11.98 9.63 8.27
N VAL A 91 11.26 9.40 9.37
CA VAL A 91 10.82 10.46 10.29
C VAL A 91 11.22 10.04 11.70
N ASN A 92 11.92 10.92 12.42
CA ASN A 92 12.44 10.65 13.77
C ASN A 92 13.21 9.32 13.88
N GLY A 93 14.00 9.02 12.84
CA GLY A 93 14.80 7.79 12.75
C GLY A 93 14.02 6.52 12.39
N ALA A 94 12.70 6.58 12.21
CA ALA A 94 11.86 5.42 11.87
C ALA A 94 11.48 5.40 10.37
N SER A 95 11.41 4.20 9.78
CA SER A 95 10.88 4.00 8.43
C SER A 95 9.39 4.28 8.39
N GLN A 96 8.95 5.10 7.42
CA GLN A 96 7.53 5.47 7.29
C GLN A 96 6.72 4.51 6.44
N THR A 97 7.34 3.91 5.42
CA THR A 97 6.64 3.03 4.48
C THR A 97 6.75 1.57 4.91
N ILE A 98 5.59 0.95 5.14
CA ILE A 98 5.46 -0.45 5.58
C ILE A 98 4.40 -1.14 4.73
N TYR A 99 4.69 -2.34 4.26
CA TYR A 99 3.75 -3.22 3.59
C TYR A 99 3.40 -4.40 4.49
N ILE A 100 2.12 -4.77 4.54
CA ILE A 100 1.66 -5.96 5.23
C ILE A 100 0.79 -6.81 4.31
N GLY A 101 0.93 -8.12 4.45
CA GLY A 101 0.11 -9.11 3.76
C GLY A 101 -0.85 -9.82 4.68
N VAL A 102 -2.07 -10.05 4.19
CA VAL A 102 -3.10 -10.80 4.90
C VAL A 102 -3.36 -12.11 4.18
N SER A 103 -3.40 -13.22 4.89
CA SER A 103 -3.62 -14.54 4.33
C SER A 103 -5.12 -14.78 4.08
N ARG A 104 -5.67 -14.13 3.05
CA ARG A 104 -7.07 -14.28 2.62
C ARG A 104 -7.27 -14.04 1.12
N ILE A 105 -8.42 -14.49 0.62
CA ILE A 105 -8.95 -14.20 -0.71
C ILE A 105 -10.30 -13.49 -0.57
N GLY A 106 -10.78 -12.82 -1.64
CA GLY A 106 -12.10 -12.18 -1.65
C GLY A 106 -12.19 -10.82 -0.94
N GLY A 107 -11.05 -10.21 -0.60
CA GLY A 107 -10.97 -8.88 -0.01
C GLY A 107 -9.53 -8.37 0.03
N GLY A 108 -9.34 -7.13 0.49
CA GLY A 108 -8.02 -6.50 0.57
C GLY A 108 -6.99 -7.35 1.29
N ASN A 109 -5.86 -7.65 0.67
CA ASN A 109 -4.88 -8.56 1.25
C ASN A 109 -3.43 -8.08 1.14
N ILE A 110 -3.20 -6.91 0.53
CA ILE A 110 -1.93 -6.17 0.63
C ILE A 110 -2.27 -4.75 1.05
N TYR A 111 -1.66 -4.32 2.14
CA TYR A 111 -1.84 -2.97 2.68
C TYR A 111 -0.52 -2.23 2.73
N LYS A 112 -0.60 -0.90 2.60
CA LYS A 112 0.52 0.02 2.73
C LYS A 112 0.23 1.06 3.80
N SER A 113 1.21 1.28 4.67
CA SER A 113 1.34 2.46 5.51
C SER A 113 2.37 3.42 4.91
N THR A 114 2.17 4.72 5.13
CA THR A 114 3.14 5.79 4.83
C THR A 114 3.40 6.68 6.05
N ASP A 115 2.98 6.25 7.23
CA ASP A 115 2.99 7.00 8.48
C ASP A 115 3.61 6.20 9.65
N GLY A 116 4.53 5.28 9.33
CA GLY A 116 5.24 4.49 10.35
C GLY A 116 4.37 3.42 11.02
N GLY A 117 3.34 2.97 10.31
CA GLY A 117 2.40 1.93 10.72
C GLY A 117 1.25 2.41 11.60
N ALA A 118 0.94 3.71 11.61
CA ALA A 118 -0.22 4.24 12.33
C ALA A 118 -1.53 3.96 11.58
N THR A 119 -1.51 4.06 10.25
CA THR A 119 -2.62 3.68 9.39
C THR A 119 -2.17 2.81 8.22
N PHE A 120 -3.07 1.96 7.74
CA PHE A 120 -2.84 1.06 6.62
C PHE A 120 -3.99 1.13 5.63
N ASN A 121 -3.64 1.37 4.36
CA ASN A 121 -4.59 1.43 3.26
C ASN A 121 -4.40 0.21 2.37
N ASP A 122 -5.50 -0.43 1.98
CA ASP A 122 -5.47 -1.48 0.96
C ASP A 122 -4.98 -0.88 -0.36
N ILE A 123 -3.95 -1.50 -0.95
CA ILE A 123 -3.39 -1.05 -2.23
C ILE A 123 -3.89 -1.88 -3.41
N LEU A 124 -4.56 -2.99 -3.13
CA LEU A 124 -5.26 -3.75 -4.14
C LEU A 124 -6.70 -3.25 -4.13
N CYS A 125 -6.94 -2.15 -4.86
CA CYS A 125 -8.31 -1.77 -5.19
C CYS A 125 -8.99 -3.01 -5.78
N HIS A 126 -10.07 -3.47 -5.14
CA HIS A 126 -10.82 -4.58 -5.68
C HIS A 126 -11.26 -4.17 -7.09
N THR A 127 -10.97 -5.01 -8.07
CA THR A 127 -11.45 -4.94 -9.45
C THR A 127 -12.92 -4.49 -9.42
N GLY A 128 -13.18 -3.19 -9.64
CA GLY A 128 -14.54 -2.61 -9.65
C GLY A 128 -14.84 -1.40 -8.76
N GLN A 129 -14.02 -1.04 -7.77
CA GLN A 129 -14.28 0.18 -6.95
C GLN A 129 -13.00 0.96 -6.64
N ARG A 130 -13.03 2.27 -6.92
CA ARG A 130 -12.04 3.33 -6.58
C ARG A 130 -11.00 3.75 -7.63
N CYS A 131 -11.41 3.88 -8.91
CA CYS A 131 -10.88 4.97 -9.74
C CYS A 131 -11.65 6.30 -9.58
N ARG A 132 -12.67 6.40 -8.70
CA ARG A 132 -13.56 7.56 -8.62
C ARG A 132 -13.58 8.37 -7.31
N GLU A 133 -12.82 8.01 -6.28
CA GLU A 133 -12.89 8.74 -5.01
C GLU A 133 -11.50 9.05 -4.44
N ARG A 134 -10.84 10.04 -5.05
CA ARG A 134 -9.91 10.93 -4.33
C ARG A 134 -10.46 12.36 -4.43
N PRO A 135 -11.19 12.89 -3.42
CA PRO A 135 -11.52 14.30 -3.38
C PRO A 135 -10.33 15.06 -2.78
N CYS A 136 -9.23 15.16 -3.52
CA CYS A 136 -8.17 16.15 -3.26
C CYS A 136 -7.40 16.41 -4.56
N MET A 137 -8.12 16.85 -5.59
CA MET A 137 -7.51 17.59 -6.69
C MET A 137 -8.28 18.92 -6.74
N LEU A 138 -7.68 19.95 -6.14
CA LEU A 138 -8.09 21.32 -6.42
C LEU A 138 -8.05 21.51 -7.94
N PRO A 139 -9.03 22.19 -8.56
CA PRO A 139 -8.90 22.51 -9.97
C PRO A 139 -7.66 23.39 -10.13
N ILE A 140 -6.70 22.93 -10.94
CA ILE A 140 -5.57 23.75 -11.39
C ILE A 140 -6.16 24.94 -12.14
N ARG A 141 -6.26 26.07 -11.45
CA ARG A 141 -6.48 27.38 -12.06
C ARG A 141 -5.12 27.84 -12.55
N ILE A 142 -4.83 27.62 -13.83
CA ILE A 142 -3.66 28.26 -14.46
C ILE A 142 -3.89 29.77 -14.41
N MET A 143 -2.92 30.47 -13.81
CA MET A 143 -2.85 31.92 -13.76
C MET A 143 -2.87 32.51 -15.18
N LYS A 144 -3.59 33.62 -15.29
CA LYS A 144 -3.78 34.46 -16.47
C LYS A 144 -2.43 34.98 -17.00
N VAL A 145 -2.16 34.77 -18.28
CA VAL A 145 -1.27 35.64 -19.09
C VAL A 145 -2.22 36.40 -20.04
N PRO A 146 -2.15 37.73 -20.18
CA PRO A 146 -3.26 38.50 -20.71
C PRO A 146 -3.36 38.43 -22.23
N GLU A 147 -4.57 38.11 -22.69
CA GLU A 147 -5.36 38.83 -23.70
C GLU A 147 -4.67 39.20 -25.01
N LEU A 148 -5.02 38.50 -26.10
CA LEU A 148 -5.42 39.10 -27.40
C LEU A 148 -6.30 38.08 -28.19
N VAL A 149 -7.59 38.42 -28.23
CA VAL A 149 -8.59 38.40 -29.32
C VAL A 149 -8.27 37.66 -30.64
N GLU A 150 -9.35 37.11 -31.24
CA GLU A 150 -9.52 36.48 -32.57
C GLU A 150 -9.01 35.03 -32.68
N ASP A 151 -9.75 34.04 -33.19
CA ASP A 151 -10.72 34.08 -34.28
C ASP A 151 -11.65 32.86 -34.19
N SER A 152 -12.96 33.09 -34.39
CA SER A 152 -13.97 32.03 -34.53
C SER A 152 -14.09 31.61 -35.99
N GLU A 153 -14.45 30.34 -36.20
CA GLU A 153 -14.83 29.71 -37.48
C GLU A 153 -13.72 29.03 -38.30
N ARG A 154 -13.61 27.70 -38.13
CA ARG A 154 -13.57 26.71 -39.24
C ARG A 154 -13.39 25.29 -38.69
N TYR A 155 -14.51 24.60 -38.46
CA TYR A 155 -14.51 23.14 -38.50
C TYR A 155 -15.83 22.58 -39.02
N ILE A 156 -16.17 22.96 -40.26
CA ILE A 156 -17.01 22.14 -41.14
C ILE A 156 -16.32 22.10 -42.50
N SER A 157 -15.58 21.03 -42.77
CA SER A 157 -15.60 20.32 -44.06
C SER A 157 -14.52 19.22 -44.07
N SER A 158 -14.95 17.96 -44.08
CA SER A 158 -14.08 16.84 -44.47
C SER A 158 -14.93 15.64 -44.88
N THR A 159 -15.49 15.70 -46.09
CA THR A 159 -15.78 14.53 -46.92
C THR A 159 -15.61 14.96 -48.38
N ARG A 160 -14.48 14.61 -48.99
CA ARG A 160 -14.23 14.76 -50.42
C ARG A 160 -14.33 13.35 -51.05
N LEU A 161 -15.18 13.18 -52.06
CA LEU A 161 -15.10 12.07 -53.03
C LEU A 161 -14.55 12.62 -54.36
N PRO A 162 -13.87 11.80 -55.19
CA PRO A 162 -12.98 12.28 -56.23
C PRO A 162 -13.65 12.58 -57.59
N GLU A 163 -12.92 13.35 -58.39
CA GLU A 163 -13.25 14.03 -59.64
C GLU A 163 -13.68 13.12 -60.81
N HIS A 164 -14.52 13.66 -61.69
CA HIS A 164 -14.63 13.25 -63.09
C HIS A 164 -14.38 14.46 -63.99
N GLY A 165 -13.49 14.28 -64.97
CA GLY A 165 -13.00 15.30 -65.89
C GLY A 165 -13.99 15.77 -66.95
N GLN A 166 -13.59 16.89 -67.57
CA GLN A 166 -14.24 17.72 -68.59
C GLN A 166 -14.58 16.98 -69.91
N ILE A 167 -15.48 17.55 -70.73
CA ILE A 167 -15.29 17.93 -72.17
C ILE A 167 -16.60 18.55 -72.77
N GLN A 168 -16.48 19.81 -73.19
CA GLN A 168 -16.93 20.58 -74.40
C GLN A 168 -18.34 20.52 -75.05
N ASP A 169 -18.75 21.75 -75.43
CA ASP A 169 -19.51 22.27 -76.60
C ASP A 169 -20.93 21.82 -76.95
N SER A 170 -21.89 22.76 -76.93
CA SER A 170 -22.34 23.56 -78.08
C SER A 170 -23.76 24.10 -77.86
N SER A 171 -23.99 25.30 -78.39
CA SER A 171 -25.30 25.93 -78.65
C SER A 171 -26.12 25.16 -79.68
#